data_AF-A0AAE6QPE8-F1
#
_entry.id   AF-A0AAE6QPE8-F1
#
_cell.length_a   1.000
_cell.length_b   1.000
_cell.length_c   1.000
_cell.angle_alpha   90.00
_cell.angle_beta   90.00
_cell.angle_gamma   90.00
#
_symmetry.space_group_name_H-M   'P 1'
#
loop_
_entity.id
_entity.type
_entity.pdbx_description
1 polymer ?
#
loop_
_entity_poly.entity_id
_entity_poly.type
_entity_poly.pdbx_seq_one_letter_code
_entity_poly.pdbx_strand_id
1 'polypeptide(L)'
;MPPRLYHFPRFPISPPGLARRCFFAFSQPSGVPMASSKDEATTKTVSVYIRAVRVEALNKAATRVSYETKSPRQISPSKLARYVIDNFLEMAVEQLIEDSKKAAPGSPLTATD
;
A
#
# COMPACT_ATOMS: atom_id res chain seq x y z
N MET A 1 36.33 44.61 -8.99
CA MET A 1 35.53 43.38 -9.19
C MET A 1 36.47 42.19 -9.04
N PRO A 2 36.37 41.35 -7.99
CA PRO A 2 37.20 40.15 -7.91
C PRO A 2 36.65 39.05 -8.84
N PRO A 3 37.50 38.24 -9.49
CA PRO A 3 37.04 37.12 -10.31
C PRO A 3 36.52 35.98 -9.42
N ARG A 4 35.30 35.51 -9.70
CA ARG A 4 34.69 34.35 -9.03
C ARG A 4 35.39 33.08 -9.52
N LEU A 5 36.17 32.44 -8.64
CA LEU A 5 36.65 31.06 -8.87
C LEU A 5 35.46 30.10 -8.81
N TYR A 6 35.07 29.56 -9.96
CA TYR A 6 34.12 28.45 -10.03
C TYR A 6 34.87 27.13 -9.86
N HIS A 7 34.56 26.39 -8.79
CA HIS A 7 35.08 25.05 -8.59
C HIS A 7 34.11 24.03 -9.20
N PHE A 8 34.45 23.51 -10.38
CA PHE A 8 33.76 22.37 -10.99
C PHE A 8 34.33 21.08 -10.41
N PRO A 9 33.51 20.16 -9.85
CA PRO A 9 33.98 18.83 -9.50
C PRO A 9 34.23 18.05 -10.80
N ARG A 10 35.51 17.77 -11.06
CA ARG A 10 35.93 16.84 -12.13
C ARG A 10 35.69 15.43 -11.62
N PHE A 11 34.72 14.72 -12.22
CA PHE A 11 34.57 13.29 -12.03
C PHE A 11 35.83 12.57 -12.52
N PRO A 12 36.50 11.73 -11.70
CA PRO A 12 37.54 10.86 -12.21
C PRO A 12 36.90 9.75 -13.06
N ILE A 13 37.25 9.81 -14.34
CA ILE A 13 37.10 8.78 -15.36
C ILE A 13 37.81 7.51 -14.84
N SER A 14 37.06 6.48 -14.45
CA SER A 14 37.64 5.16 -14.21
C SER A 14 37.86 4.43 -15.56
N PRO A 15 38.97 3.68 -15.73
CA PRO A 15 39.32 3.11 -17.02
C PRO A 15 38.56 1.82 -17.35
N PRO A 16 38.41 1.46 -18.65
CA PRO A 16 37.77 0.23 -19.08
C PRO A 16 38.74 -0.94 -18.91
N GLY A 17 38.32 -2.01 -18.23
CA GLY A 17 39.23 -3.14 -17.96
C GLY A 17 38.60 -4.35 -17.30
N LEU A 18 37.76 -5.05 -18.05
CA LEU A 18 37.77 -6.52 -18.22
C LEU A 18 38.04 -7.40 -16.96
N ALA A 19 36.97 -7.93 -16.36
CA ALA A 19 36.91 -9.34 -15.95
C ALA A 19 35.52 -9.70 -15.36
N ARG A 20 34.79 -10.52 -16.13
CA ARG A 20 33.95 -11.62 -15.64
C ARG A 20 34.15 -11.94 -14.16
N ARG A 21 33.08 -11.81 -13.37
CA ARG A 21 32.60 -12.80 -12.39
C ARG A 21 31.36 -12.25 -11.68
N CYS A 22 30.20 -12.57 -12.24
CA CYS A 22 28.97 -12.65 -11.45
C CYS A 22 29.18 -13.72 -10.38
N PHE A 23 29.49 -13.31 -9.16
CA PHE A 23 29.35 -14.13 -7.96
C PHE A 23 28.52 -13.33 -6.97
N PHE A 24 27.20 -13.31 -7.18
CA PHE A 24 26.31 -13.29 -6.02
C PHE A 24 26.45 -14.65 -5.36
N ALA A 25 27.44 -14.77 -4.46
CA ALA A 25 27.54 -15.89 -3.55
C ALA A 25 26.32 -15.81 -2.61
N PHE A 26 25.27 -16.55 -2.99
CA PHE A 26 24.17 -16.90 -2.11
C PHE A 26 24.74 -17.84 -1.03
N SER A 27 25.42 -17.27 -0.04
CA SER A 27 25.71 -17.98 1.20
C SER A 27 24.37 -18.30 1.84
N GLN A 28 23.92 -19.54 1.70
CA GLN A 28 22.86 -20.09 2.53
C GLN A 28 23.41 -20.25 3.95
N PRO A 29 22.85 -19.58 4.97
CA PRO A 29 22.92 -20.14 6.30
C PRO A 29 21.87 -21.26 6.35
N SER A 30 22.32 -22.50 6.21
CA SER A 30 21.58 -23.67 6.67
C SER A 30 21.39 -23.56 8.17
N GLY A 31 20.29 -22.96 8.59
CA GLY A 31 19.82 -22.90 9.97
C GLY A 31 18.31 -23.02 9.94
N VAL A 32 17.80 -24.16 10.39
CA VAL A 32 16.35 -24.42 10.53
C VAL A 32 15.76 -23.35 11.47
N PRO A 33 14.82 -22.51 11.05
CA PRO A 33 14.08 -21.70 12.00
C PRO A 33 12.92 -22.54 12.55
N MET A 34 12.95 -22.68 13.87
CA MET A 34 11.88 -23.18 14.74
C MET A 34 10.47 -22.91 14.20
N ALA A 35 9.61 -23.94 14.27
CA ALA A 35 8.17 -23.77 14.18
C ALA A 35 7.72 -22.77 15.26
N SER A 36 7.42 -21.54 14.83
CA SER A 36 6.80 -20.50 15.65
C SER A 36 5.46 -20.20 15.01
N SER A 37 4.41 -20.83 15.53
CA SER A 37 3.02 -20.49 15.20
C SER A 37 2.74 -19.08 15.72
N LYS A 38 2.88 -18.09 14.84
CA LYS A 38 2.41 -16.74 15.08
C LYS A 38 1.90 -16.24 13.76
N ASP A 39 0.59 -16.03 13.67
CA ASP A 39 -0.13 -15.55 12.48
C ASP A 39 0.76 -14.65 11.62
N GLU A 40 1.26 -15.22 10.54
CA GLU A 40 1.88 -14.47 9.48
C GLU A 40 0.72 -13.78 8.76
N ALA A 41 0.32 -12.61 9.27
CA ALA A 41 -0.45 -11.64 8.52
C ALA A 41 0.41 -11.21 7.32
N THR A 42 0.46 -12.09 6.32
CA THR A 42 1.29 -11.98 5.14
C THR A 42 0.85 -10.70 4.46
N THR A 43 1.73 -9.70 4.41
CA THR A 43 1.45 -8.44 3.70
C THR A 43 1.42 -8.73 2.21
N LYS A 44 0.27 -9.20 1.72
CA LYS A 44 0.05 -9.47 0.30
C LYS A 44 -0.01 -8.14 -0.43
N THR A 45 0.96 -7.92 -1.32
CA THR A 45 0.95 -6.75 -2.20
C THR A 45 0.11 -7.09 -3.42
N VAL A 46 -0.98 -6.35 -3.62
CA VAL A 46 -1.90 -6.53 -4.75
C VAL A 46 -1.94 -5.23 -5.55
N SER A 47 -1.70 -5.32 -6.86
CA SER A 47 -1.87 -4.22 -7.80
C SER A 47 -3.29 -4.23 -8.36
N VAL A 48 -4.00 -3.10 -8.24
CA VAL A 48 -5.37 -2.94 -8.73
C VAL A 48 -5.40 -1.85 -9.79
N TYR A 49 -5.98 -2.15 -10.95
CA TYR A 49 -6.20 -1.15 -11.99
C TYR A 49 -7.49 -0.38 -11.69
N ILE A 50 -7.35 0.94 -11.54
CA ILE A 50 -8.49 1.85 -11.32
C ILE A 50 -8.48 2.96 -12.36
N ARG A 51 -9.63 3.59 -12.57
CA ARG A 51 -9.76 4.73 -13.49
C ARG A 51 -8.81 5.86 -13.06
N ALA A 52 -8.14 6.50 -14.01
CA ALA A 52 -7.18 7.58 -13.76
C ALA A 52 -7.76 8.71 -12.88
N VAL A 53 -9.02 9.09 -13.13
CA VAL A 53 -9.75 10.10 -12.33
C VAL A 53 -9.77 9.78 -10.83
N ARG A 54 -9.88 8.48 -10.48
CA ARG A 54 -9.87 8.04 -9.08
C ARG A 54 -8.47 8.06 -8.47
N VAL A 55 -7.43 7.80 -9.27
CA VAL A 55 -6.02 7.92 -8.83
C VAL A 55 -5.72 9.38 -8.47
N GLU A 56 -6.13 10.33 -9.31
CA GLU A 56 -5.95 11.75 -9.05
C GLU A 56 -6.69 12.21 -7.78
N ALA A 57 -7.95 11.77 -7.61
CA ALA A 57 -8.73 12.06 -6.42
C ALA A 57 -8.05 11.50 -5.15
N LEU A 58 -7.53 10.28 -5.21
CA LEU A 58 -6.81 9.64 -4.11
C LEU A 58 -5.53 10.40 -3.76
N ASN A 59 -4.75 10.84 -4.76
CA ASN A 59 -3.54 11.62 -4.55
C ASN A 59 -3.85 12.97 -3.88
N LYS A 60 -4.87 13.69 -4.37
CA LYS A 60 -5.32 14.97 -3.77
C LYS A 60 -5.81 14.76 -2.34
N ALA A 61 -6.56 13.69 -2.09
CA ALA A 61 -7.04 13.35 -0.75
C ALA A 61 -5.87 13.03 0.20
N ALA A 62 -4.88 12.23 -0.23
CA ALA A 62 -3.72 11.90 0.57
C ALA A 62 -2.93 13.14 1.01
N THR A 63 -2.72 14.08 0.06
CA THR A 63 -2.12 15.38 0.35
C THR A 63 -2.96 16.18 1.35
N ARG A 64 -4.28 16.28 1.14
CA ARG A 64 -5.18 17.03 2.02
C ARG A 64 -5.21 16.49 3.45
N VAL A 65 -5.38 15.17 3.61
CA VAL A 65 -5.37 14.51 4.92
C VAL A 65 -4.03 14.72 5.60
N SER A 66 -2.92 14.70 4.85
CA SER A 66 -1.60 15.00 5.42
C SER A 66 -1.49 16.41 5.99
N TYR A 67 -2.09 17.41 5.34
CA TYR A 67 -2.12 18.78 5.84
C TYR A 67 -3.04 18.93 7.06
N GLU A 68 -4.24 18.33 7.02
CA GLU A 68 -5.22 18.42 8.11
C GLU A 68 -4.74 17.73 9.39
N THR A 69 -4.07 16.57 9.25
CA THR A 69 -3.51 15.83 10.39
C THR A 69 -2.20 16.40 10.93
N LYS A 70 -1.66 17.48 10.31
CA LYS A 70 -0.35 18.07 10.61
C LYS A 70 0.76 17.03 10.77
N SER A 71 0.64 15.91 10.05
CA SER A 71 1.59 14.82 10.18
C SER A 71 2.91 15.27 9.54
N PRO A 72 4.06 15.12 10.23
CA PRO A 72 5.36 15.44 9.63
C PRO A 72 5.68 14.53 8.45
N ARG A 73 4.95 13.42 8.29
CA ARG A 73 5.15 12.44 7.23
C ARG A 73 3.93 12.41 6.32
N GLN A 74 4.16 12.71 5.04
CA GLN A 74 3.11 12.62 4.02
C GLN A 74 2.51 11.21 3.98
N ILE A 75 1.18 11.14 4.02
CA ILE A 75 0.47 9.89 3.83
C ILE A 75 0.61 9.49 2.37
N SER A 76 1.13 8.28 2.13
CA SER A 76 1.22 7.76 0.77
C SER A 76 -0.17 7.39 0.24
N PRO A 77 -0.41 7.54 -1.08
CA PRO A 77 -1.67 7.11 -1.70
C PRO A 77 -2.01 5.65 -1.42
N SER A 78 -1.01 4.76 -1.39
CA SER A 78 -1.21 3.34 -1.05
C SER A 78 -1.71 3.14 0.38
N LYS A 79 -1.22 3.94 1.33
CA LYS A 79 -1.66 3.87 2.73
C LYS A 79 -3.09 4.37 2.87
N LEU A 80 -3.44 5.45 2.17
CA LEU A 80 -4.81 5.95 2.14
C LEU A 80 -5.76 4.94 1.46
N ALA A 81 -5.33 4.31 0.36
CA ALA A 81 -6.14 3.30 -0.32
C ALA A 81 -6.48 2.13 0.59
N ARG A 82 -5.50 1.61 1.36
CA ARG A 82 -5.73 0.55 2.36
C ARG A 82 -6.79 0.97 3.36
N TYR A 83 -6.62 2.15 3.96
CA TYR A 83 -7.58 2.67 4.94
C TYR A 83 -9.00 2.79 4.39
N VAL A 84 -9.16 3.29 3.16
CA VAL A 84 -10.47 3.39 2.50
C VAL A 84 -11.07 2.01 2.22
N ILE A 85 -10.26 1.04 1.80
CA ILE A 85 -10.71 -0.34 1.55
C ILE A 85 -11.16 -1.00 2.85
N ASP A 86 -10.34 -0.95 3.90
CA ASP A 86 -10.62 -1.62 5.16
C ASP A 86 -11.91 -1.06 5.78
N ASN A 87 -12.07 0.26 5.83
CA ASN A 87 -13.27 0.92 6.35
C ASN A 87 -14.53 0.59 5.53
N PHE A 88 -14.42 0.60 4.20
CA PHE A 88 -15.54 0.25 3.33
C PHE A 88 -15.98 -1.21 3.51
N LEU A 89 -15.02 -2.13 3.64
CA LEU A 89 -15.31 -3.55 3.85
C LEU A 89 -15.99 -3.79 5.21
N GLU A 90 -15.54 -3.13 6.27
CA GLU A 90 -16.18 -3.19 7.59
C GLU A 90 -17.64 -2.75 7.50
N MET A 91 -17.90 -1.57 6.92
CA MET A 91 -19.27 -1.05 6.74
C MET A 91 -20.14 -1.96 5.86
N ALA A 92 -19.59 -2.51 4.78
CA ALA A 92 -20.32 -3.39 3.88
C ALA A 92 -20.70 -4.71 4.55
N VAL A 93 -19.82 -5.26 5.39
CA VAL A 93 -20.09 -6.48 6.17
C VAL A 93 -21.17 -6.21 7.22
N GLU A 94 -21.10 -5.09 7.93
CA GLU A 94 -22.13 -4.69 8.90
C GLU A 94 -23.51 -4.58 8.25
N GLN A 95 -23.60 -3.89 7.11
CA GLN A 95 -24.85 -3.77 6.34
C GLN A 95 -25.38 -5.13 5.88
N LEU A 96 -24.50 -6.01 5.39
CA LEU A 96 -24.89 -7.35 4.97
C LEU A 96 -25.47 -8.17 6.14
N ILE A 97 -24.90 -8.06 7.32
CA ILE A 97 -25.40 -8.71 8.53
C ILE A 97 -26.76 -8.13 8.92
N GLU A 98 -26.93 -6.81 8.89
CA GLU A 98 -28.22 -6.17 9.18
C GLU A 98 -29.33 -6.60 8.21
N ASP A 99 -29.04 -6.61 6.91
CA ASP A 99 -30.00 -7.01 5.88
C ASP A 99 -30.38 -8.48 6.01
N SER A 100 -29.42 -9.35 6.37
CA SER A 100 -29.70 -10.77 6.63
C SER A 100 -30.68 -10.98 7.81
N LYS A 101 -30.62 -10.13 8.85
CA LYS A 101 -31.53 -10.17 9.99
C LYS A 101 -32.93 -9.68 9.62
N LYS A 102 -33.04 -8.74 8.69
CA LYS A 102 -34.32 -8.22 8.20
C LYS A 102 -35.02 -9.17 7.23
N ALA A 103 -34.28 -10.04 6.55
CA ALA A 103 -34.81 -10.97 5.55
C ALA A 103 -35.42 -12.28 6.10
N ALA A 104 -35.54 -12.45 7.43
CA ALA A 104 -36.20 -13.64 7.99
C ALA A 104 -37.74 -13.59 7.79
N PRO A 105 -38.36 -14.66 7.28
CA PRO A 105 -39.71 -14.65 6.74
C PRO A 105 -40.75 -14.73 7.87
N GLY A 106 -41.42 -13.60 8.10
CA GLY A 106 -42.68 -13.53 8.82
C GLY A 106 -43.69 -12.80 7.96
N SER A 107 -43.98 -13.31 6.76
CA SER A 107 -45.20 -12.91 6.05
C SER A 107 -46.32 -13.83 6.55
N PRO A 108 -47.29 -13.36 7.36
CA PRO A 108 -48.53 -14.09 7.52
C PRO A 108 -49.24 -14.00 6.17
N LEU A 109 -49.43 -15.15 5.53
CA LEU A 109 -50.37 -15.28 4.43
C LEU A 109 -51.77 -14.96 4.95
N THR A 110 -52.17 -13.69 4.95
CA THR A 110 -53.58 -13.32 5.06
C THR A 110 -54.22 -13.57 3.71
N ALA A 111 -54.69 -14.80 3.50
CA ALA A 111 -55.77 -15.05 2.55
C ALA A 111 -56.97 -14.22 3.01
N THR A 112 -57.45 -13.33 2.16
CA THR A 112 -58.75 -12.67 2.32
C THR A 112 -59.70 -13.28 1.31
N ASP A 113 -60.86 -13.68 1.83
CA ASP A 113 -62.02 -14.32 1.20
C ASP A 113 -62.42 -13.74 -0.16
#